data_AF-A0A524IRB8-F1
#
_entry.id   AF-A0A524IRB8-F1
#
_cell.length_a   1.000
_cell.length_b   1.000
_cell.length_c   1.000
_cell.angle_alpha   90.00
_cell.angle_beta   90.00
_cell.angle_gamma   90.00
#
_symmetry.space_group_name_H-M   'P 1'
#
loop_
_entity.id
_entity.type
_entity.pdbx_description
1 polymer ?
#
loop_
_entity_poly.entity_id
_entity_poly.type
_entity_poly.pdbx_seq_one_letter_code
_entity_poly.pdbx_strand_id
1 'polypeptide(L)'
;MNPTKAPTAFIHALHKQPVSCGGPDCSCSVEVKDISQPADRVKTFHLQCSSCHCEQTVSGSLQVDPPWDEGSLMEITEEHLLHLEPACPYDRAPVEFHSLPSPRRRARYRITCFY
;
A
#
# COMPACT_ATOMS: atom_id res chain seq x y z
N MET A 1 -14.00 -8.44 -12.54
CA MET A 1 -12.98 -9.13 -11.73
C MET A 1 -13.19 -8.69 -10.31
N ASN A 2 -13.37 -9.60 -9.34
CA ASN A 2 -13.48 -9.19 -7.94
C ASN A 2 -12.12 -8.62 -7.50
N PRO A 3 -12.08 -7.46 -6.82
CA PRO A 3 -10.82 -6.95 -6.30
C PRO A 3 -10.24 -7.99 -5.34
N THR A 4 -8.93 -8.18 -5.39
CA THR A 4 -8.21 -9.07 -4.47
C THR A 4 -7.46 -8.20 -3.49
N LYS A 5 -7.73 -8.38 -2.20
CA LYS A 5 -7.09 -7.59 -1.14
C LYS A 5 -5.58 -7.85 -1.13
N ALA A 6 -4.80 -6.79 -0.96
CA ALA A 6 -3.36 -6.92 -0.77
C ALA A 6 -3.04 -7.79 0.47
N PRO A 7 -1.98 -8.63 0.43
CA PRO A 7 -1.58 -9.42 1.60
C PRO A 7 -1.22 -8.55 2.81
N THR A 8 -1.57 -8.96 4.02
CA THR A 8 -1.23 -8.19 5.25
C THR A 8 0.27 -7.93 5.40
N ALA A 9 1.10 -8.94 5.08
CA ALA A 9 2.56 -8.80 5.12
C ALA A 9 3.07 -7.72 4.14
N PHE A 10 2.40 -7.57 3.00
CA PHE A 10 2.70 -6.53 2.03
C PHE A 10 2.33 -5.14 2.57
N ILE A 11 1.14 -4.98 3.16
CA ILE A 11 0.70 -3.72 3.78
C ILE A 11 1.65 -3.31 4.92
N HIS A 12 2.08 -4.26 5.75
CA HIS A 12 3.05 -3.98 6.81
C HIS A 12 4.41 -3.56 6.24
N ALA A 13 4.93 -4.28 5.24
CA ALA A 13 6.18 -3.93 4.56
C ALA A 13 6.12 -2.51 3.97
N LEU A 14 4.98 -2.15 3.39
CA LEU A 14 4.72 -0.87 2.78
C LEU A 14 4.71 0.28 3.79
N HIS A 15 4.09 0.08 4.95
CA HIS A 15 4.08 1.02 6.08
C HIS A 15 5.37 0.97 6.93
N LYS A 16 6.39 0.21 6.51
CA LYS A 16 7.62 -0.05 7.28
C LYS A 16 7.35 -0.57 8.69
N GLN A 17 6.25 -1.32 8.84
CA GLN A 17 5.84 -1.99 10.07
C GLN A 17 6.51 -3.38 10.17
N PRO A 18 6.60 -3.95 11.38
CA PRO A 18 7.11 -5.30 11.56
C PRO A 18 6.29 -6.33 10.77
N VAL A 19 6.99 -7.19 10.02
CA VAL A 19 6.40 -8.32 9.29
C VAL A 19 6.66 -9.60 10.06
N SER A 20 5.62 -10.38 10.34
CA SER A 20 5.74 -11.67 11.01
C SER A 20 6.24 -12.75 10.03
N CYS A 21 7.07 -13.66 10.52
CA CYS A 21 7.49 -14.82 9.75
C CYS A 21 6.31 -15.81 9.60
N GLY A 22 6.10 -16.32 8.38
CA GLY A 22 5.03 -17.31 8.10
C GLY A 22 5.37 -18.75 8.51
N GLY A 23 6.55 -18.99 9.09
CA GLY A 23 6.96 -20.31 9.57
C GLY A 23 6.26 -20.69 10.88
N PRO A 24 5.85 -21.96 11.07
CA PRO A 24 5.31 -22.43 12.34
C PRO A 24 6.36 -22.19 13.44
N ASP A 25 5.96 -21.51 14.50
CA ASP A 25 6.78 -21.18 15.68
C ASP A 25 7.95 -20.20 15.48
N CYS A 26 7.98 -19.46 14.36
CA CYS A 26 9.00 -18.44 14.14
C CYS A 26 8.51 -17.04 14.55
N SER A 27 8.97 -16.55 15.71
CA SER A 27 8.68 -15.21 16.21
C SER A 27 9.78 -14.17 15.87
N CYS A 28 10.70 -14.54 14.98
CA CYS A 28 11.89 -13.74 14.71
C CYS A 28 11.63 -12.59 13.74
N SER A 29 12.47 -11.56 13.84
CA SER A 29 12.44 -10.41 12.94
C SER A 29 12.70 -10.85 11.50
N VAL A 30 11.82 -10.39 10.61
CA VAL A 30 11.92 -10.56 9.16
C VAL A 30 12.56 -9.30 8.59
N GLU A 31 13.66 -9.48 7.86
CA GLU A 31 14.24 -8.41 7.07
C GLU A 31 13.36 -8.17 5.83
N VAL A 32 12.98 -6.92 5.62
CA VAL A 32 12.13 -6.48 4.51
C VAL A 32 12.98 -5.64 3.55
N LYS A 33 13.05 -6.07 2.29
CA LYS A 33 13.77 -5.35 1.24
C LYS A 33 12.85 -5.03 0.07
N ASP A 34 12.74 -3.74 -0.26
CA ASP A 34 12.07 -3.31 -1.49
C ASP A 34 12.94 -3.72 -2.70
N ILE A 35 12.37 -4.55 -3.57
CA ILE A 35 13.01 -5.03 -4.81
C ILE A 35 12.28 -4.53 -6.06
N SER A 36 11.35 -3.57 -5.91
CA SER A 36 10.66 -2.96 -7.04
C SER A 36 11.58 -2.10 -7.89
N GLN A 37 11.29 -2.03 -9.19
CA GLN A 37 11.95 -1.15 -10.14
C GLN A 37 11.21 0.18 -10.24
N PRO A 38 11.87 1.28 -10.67
CA PRO A 38 11.22 2.58 -10.84
C PRO A 38 10.04 2.59 -11.81
N ALA A 39 9.98 1.64 -12.74
CA ALA A 39 8.89 1.49 -13.70
C ALA A 39 7.71 0.64 -13.17
N ASP A 40 7.89 -0.04 -12.04
CA ASP A 40 6.87 -0.90 -11.47
C ASP A 40 5.74 -0.06 -10.88
N ARG A 41 4.50 -0.43 -11.24
CA ARG A 41 3.30 0.25 -10.75
C ARG A 41 2.86 -0.23 -9.36
N VAL A 42 3.41 -1.35 -8.93
CA VAL A 42 3.10 -2.04 -7.67
C VAL A 42 4.42 -2.48 -7.06
N LYS A 43 4.59 -2.24 -5.76
CA LYS A 43 5.82 -2.63 -5.07
C LYS A 43 5.94 -4.14 -4.95
N THR A 44 7.16 -4.60 -4.84
CA THR A 44 7.48 -5.99 -4.55
C THR A 44 8.54 -6.00 -3.46
N PHE A 45 8.29 -6.77 -2.40
CA PHE A 45 9.18 -6.90 -1.27
C PHE A 45 9.72 -8.32 -1.17
N HIS A 46 11.01 -8.43 -0.92
CA HIS A 46 11.66 -9.64 -0.48
C HIS A 46 11.68 -9.66 1.05
N LEU A 47 11.15 -10.72 1.62
CA LEU A 47 11.09 -10.99 3.05
C LEU A 47 12.06 -12.12 3.37
N GLN A 48 12.98 -11.91 4.30
CA GLN A 48 13.92 -12.94 4.74
C GLN A 48 13.92 -13.05 6.27
N CYS A 49 13.58 -14.23 6.79
CA CYS A 49 13.68 -14.46 8.22
C CYS A 49 15.13 -14.77 8.61
N SER A 50 15.66 -14.03 9.58
CA SER A 50 17.01 -14.22 10.12
C SER A 50 17.23 -15.55 10.86
N SER A 51 16.16 -16.21 11.30
CA SER A 51 16.24 -17.42 12.15
C SER A 51 15.93 -18.71 11.39
N CYS A 52 14.78 -18.77 10.70
CA CYS A 52 14.41 -19.96 9.93
C CYS A 52 14.91 -19.93 8.48
N HIS A 53 15.56 -18.84 8.06
CA HIS A 53 16.01 -18.61 6.67
C HIS A 53 14.89 -18.77 5.63
N CYS A 54 13.62 -18.62 6.04
CA CYS A 54 12.51 -18.60 5.11
C CYS A 54 12.58 -17.31 4.29
N GLU A 55 12.45 -17.48 2.98
CA GLU A 55 12.41 -16.40 2.01
C GLU A 55 11.05 -16.37 1.33
N GLN A 56 10.45 -15.18 1.26
CA GLN A 56 9.18 -14.97 0.60
C GLN A 56 9.23 -13.69 -0.22
N THR A 57 8.62 -13.72 -1.39
CA THR A 57 8.32 -12.51 -2.13
C THR A 57 6.84 -12.16 -1.95
N VAL A 58 6.56 -10.92 -1.58
CA VAL A 58 5.19 -10.40 -1.47
C VAL A 58 5.03 -9.18 -2.37
N SER A 59 3.90 -9.11 -3.05
CA SER A 59 3.52 -7.98 -3.91
C SER A 59 2.04 -7.68 -3.70
N GLY A 60 1.66 -6.44 -3.98
CA GLY A 60 0.28 -6.01 -3.93
C GLY A 60 -0.44 -6.32 -5.25
N SER A 61 -1.48 -5.55 -5.55
CA SER A 61 -2.25 -5.75 -6.77
C SER A 61 -2.74 -4.42 -7.30
N LEU A 62 -2.50 -4.18 -8.58
CA LEU A 62 -2.93 -2.96 -9.23
C LEU A 62 -4.47 -2.90 -9.25
N GLN A 63 -5.04 -1.97 -8.49
CA GLN A 63 -6.47 -1.71 -8.51
C GLN A 63 -6.74 -0.40 -9.26
N VAL A 64 -7.08 -0.53 -10.54
CA VAL A 64 -7.33 0.62 -11.45
C VAL A 64 -8.72 1.24 -11.29
N ASP A 65 -9.67 0.51 -10.73
CA ASP A 65 -11.03 0.97 -10.46
C ASP A 65 -11.48 0.46 -9.07
N PRO A 66 -10.94 1.03 -8.00
CA PRO A 66 -11.32 0.62 -6.67
C PRO A 66 -12.76 1.06 -6.36
N PRO A 67 -13.55 0.25 -5.65
CA PRO A 67 -14.97 0.51 -5.42
C PRO A 67 -15.16 1.58 -4.33
N TRP A 68 -14.57 2.75 -4.52
CA TRP A 68 -14.71 3.86 -3.58
C TRP A 68 -16.08 4.50 -3.78
N ASP A 69 -16.88 4.51 -2.72
CA ASP A 69 -18.07 5.34 -2.67
C ASP A 69 -17.70 6.81 -2.39
N GLU A 70 -18.67 7.70 -2.56
CA GLU A 70 -18.49 9.14 -2.33
C GLU A 70 -18.05 9.44 -0.89
N GLY A 71 -18.54 8.66 0.09
CA GLY A 71 -18.16 8.80 1.49
C GLY A 71 -16.68 8.52 1.74
N SER A 72 -16.18 7.42 1.18
CA SER A 72 -14.76 7.03 1.24
C SER A 72 -13.86 8.10 0.61
N LEU A 73 -14.27 8.69 -0.52
CA LEU A 73 -13.53 9.78 -1.16
C LEU A 73 -13.49 11.04 -0.30
N MET A 74 -14.58 11.35 0.41
CA MET A 74 -14.66 12.51 1.30
C MET A 74 -13.74 12.33 2.51
N GLU A 75 -13.74 11.15 3.14
CA GLU A 75 -12.86 10.83 4.28
C GLU A 75 -11.38 10.93 3.89
N ILE A 76 -10.97 10.31 2.78
CA ILE A 76 -9.60 10.41 2.25
C ILE A 76 -9.19 11.87 2.01
N THR A 77 -10.12 12.68 1.48
CA THR A 77 -9.86 14.09 1.20
C THR A 77 -9.73 14.90 2.49
N GLU A 78 -10.59 14.65 3.47
CA GLU A 78 -10.53 15.29 4.79
C GLU A 78 -9.24 14.95 5.53
N GLU A 79 -8.87 13.67 5.58
CA GLU A 79 -7.61 13.20 6.17
C GLU A 79 -6.39 13.88 5.50
N HIS A 80 -6.37 13.95 4.16
CA HIS A 80 -5.32 14.65 3.42
C HIS A 80 -5.25 16.14 3.77
N LEU A 81 -6.39 16.83 3.85
CA LEU A 81 -6.46 18.24 4.22
C LEU A 81 -6.02 18.50 5.67
N LEU A 82 -6.19 17.52 6.55
CA LEU A 82 -5.72 17.54 7.93
C LEU A 82 -4.25 17.10 8.09
N HIS A 83 -3.54 16.82 6.99
CA HIS A 83 -2.17 16.29 6.99
C HIS A 83 -2.03 14.95 7.73
N LEU A 84 -3.09 14.14 7.74
CA LEU A 84 -3.04 12.74 8.15
C LEU A 84 -2.57 11.87 6.97
N GLU A 85 -2.23 10.60 7.26
CA GLU A 85 -1.90 9.61 6.24
C GLU A 85 -3.17 8.82 5.85
N PRO A 86 -3.90 9.22 4.79
CA PRO A 86 -5.08 8.50 4.37
C PRO A 86 -4.74 7.12 3.85
N ALA A 87 -5.62 6.18 4.14
CA ALA A 87 -5.48 4.79 3.77
C ALA A 87 -6.58 4.38 2.79
N CYS A 88 -6.26 3.44 1.91
CA CYS A 88 -7.21 2.90 0.97
C CYS A 88 -8.38 2.24 1.70
N PRO A 89 -9.64 2.51 1.32
CA PRO A 89 -10.81 1.91 1.97
C PRO A 89 -10.85 0.37 1.87
N TYR A 90 -10.24 -0.18 0.82
CA TYR A 90 -10.32 -1.59 0.50
C TYR A 90 -9.27 -2.46 1.23
N ASP A 91 -8.02 -2.02 1.22
CA ASP A 91 -6.89 -2.81 1.73
C ASP A 91 -6.00 -2.04 2.73
N ARG A 92 -6.32 -0.78 3.05
CA ARG A 92 -5.54 0.08 3.94
C ARG A 92 -4.12 0.39 3.43
N ALA A 93 -3.85 0.21 2.13
CA ALA A 93 -2.62 0.70 1.52
C ALA A 93 -2.56 2.24 1.58
N PRO A 94 -1.37 2.87 1.66
CA PRO A 94 -1.23 4.31 1.53
C PRO A 94 -1.86 4.85 0.25
N VAL A 95 -2.50 6.01 0.35
CA VAL A 95 -3.06 6.72 -0.78
C VAL A 95 -2.05 7.72 -1.33
N GLU A 96 -1.81 7.68 -2.64
CA GLU A 96 -1.00 8.68 -3.35
C GLU A 96 -1.86 9.75 -3.99
N PHE A 97 -1.44 11.01 -3.84
CA PHE A 97 -2.08 12.18 -4.44
C PHE A 97 -1.17 12.77 -5.52
N HIS A 98 -1.61 12.72 -6.77
CA HIS A 98 -0.94 13.41 -7.87
C HIS A 98 -1.67 14.70 -8.20
N SER A 99 -1.00 15.84 -8.00
CA SER A 99 -1.54 17.13 -8.39
C SER A 99 -1.68 17.22 -9.91
N LEU A 100 -2.85 17.66 -10.37
CA LEU A 100 -3.12 17.89 -11.78
C LEU A 100 -3.09 19.38 -12.10
N PRO A 101 -2.65 19.77 -13.32
CA PRO A 101 -2.71 21.15 -13.76
C PRO A 101 -4.15 21.67 -13.67
N SER A 102 -4.36 22.75 -12.91
CA SER A 102 -5.68 23.36 -12.75
C SER A 102 -5.73 24.73 -13.41
N PRO A 103 -6.63 24.96 -14.38
CA PRO A 103 -6.73 26.26 -15.05
C PRO A 103 -7.39 27.35 -14.19
N ARG A 104 -8.03 27.02 -13.06
CA ARG A 104 -8.69 28.01 -12.16
C ARG A 104 -8.78 27.51 -10.72
N ARG A 105 -8.01 28.10 -9.77
CA ARG A 105 -8.13 28.11 -8.28
C ARG A 105 -8.75 26.92 -7.52
N ARG A 106 -8.91 25.74 -8.13
CA ARG A 106 -9.41 24.51 -7.54
C ARG A 106 -8.28 23.49 -7.60
N ALA A 107 -7.83 23.00 -6.46
CA ALA A 107 -6.89 21.91 -6.45
C ALA A 107 -7.56 20.67 -7.07
N ARG A 108 -6.92 20.07 -8.08
CA ARG A 108 -7.37 18.82 -8.69
C ARG A 108 -6.30 17.79 -8.37
N TYR A 109 -6.72 16.70 -7.75
CA TYR A 109 -5.84 15.58 -7.47
C TYR A 109 -6.34 14.36 -8.23
N ARG A 110 -5.41 13.56 -8.74
CA ARG A 110 -5.65 12.17 -9.06
C ARG A 110 -5.24 11.37 -7.82
N ILE A 111 -6.21 10.67 -7.25
CA ILE A 111 -6.03 9.82 -6.08
C ILE A 111 -5.81 8.39 -6.58
N THR A 112 -4.82 7.72 -6.03
CA THR A 112 -4.47 6.35 -6.41
C THR A 112 -4.05 5.59 -5.18
N CYS A 113 -4.70 4.46 -4.90
CA CYS A 113 -4.10 3.43 -4.06
C CYS A 113 -3.18 2.63 -4.98
N PHE A 114 -1.91 2.98 -5.01
CA PHE A 114 -0.92 2.05 -5.54
C PHE A 114 -0.48 1.13 -4.41
N TYR A 115 0.26 0.09 -4.79
CA TYR A 115 0.73 -1.03 -3.96
C TYR A 115 -0.30 -2.16 -3.89
#